data_AF-A0A974H608-F1
#
_entry.id   AF-A0A974H608-F1
#
_cell.length_a   1.000
_cell.length_b   1.000
_cell.length_c   1.000
_cell.angle_alpha   90.00
_cell.angle_beta   90.00
_cell.angle_gamma   90.00
#
_symmetry.space_group_name_H-M   'P 1'
#
loop_
_entity.id
_entity.type
_entity.pdbx_description
1 polymer ?
#
loop_
_entity_poly.entity_id
_entity_poly.type
_entity_poly.pdbx_seq_one_letter_code
_entity_poly.pdbx_strand_id
1 'polypeptide(L)'
;AYLDVNEMKNRLNLTGSTQLNIFFANSSEELAGVATWPWDKEVLTHLGGIVMNPSFYGVPGHTHTMIHEIGHSLGLYHVFRGISEIQSCSDPCMETDPSFETGDLCRDTNPAPKHKMCGDPGPGSGNDTCGFQTFVNTPFNNYMSYA
;
A
#
# COMPACT_ATOMS: atom_id res chain seq x y z
N ALA A 1 22.12 7.07 -17.01
CA ALA A 1 21.81 5.64 -17.18
C ALA A 1 20.80 5.27 -16.09
N TYR A 2 19.74 4.55 -16.45
CA TYR A 2 18.72 4.07 -15.50
C TYR A 2 18.90 2.56 -15.32
N LEU A 3 18.61 2.07 -14.11
CA LEU A 3 18.63 0.65 -13.76
C LEU A 3 17.22 0.24 -13.35
N ASP A 4 16.78 -0.93 -13.81
CA ASP A 4 15.55 -1.55 -13.31
C ASP A 4 15.74 -2.06 -11.86
N VAL A 5 14.66 -2.15 -11.09
CA VAL A 5 14.68 -2.63 -9.71
C VAL A 5 15.27 -4.05 -9.63
N ASN A 6 14.90 -4.95 -10.54
CA ASN A 6 15.44 -6.30 -10.56
C ASN A 6 16.92 -6.31 -10.94
N GLU A 7 17.35 -5.43 -11.85
CA GLU A 7 18.77 -5.32 -12.19
C GLU A 7 19.59 -4.84 -10.98
N MET A 8 19.10 -3.83 -10.25
CA MET A 8 19.71 -3.37 -9.01
C MET A 8 19.81 -4.50 -7.98
N LYS A 9 18.70 -5.22 -7.72
CA LYS A 9 18.66 -6.33 -6.76
C LYS A 9 19.56 -7.49 -7.16
N ASN A 10 19.63 -7.83 -8.45
CA ASN A 10 20.56 -8.84 -8.99
C ASN A 10 22.03 -8.46 -8.78
N ARG A 11 22.39 -7.18 -8.94
CA ARG A 11 23.76 -6.70 -8.71
C ARG A 11 24.16 -6.72 -7.24
N LEU A 12 23.25 -6.35 -6.34
CA LEU A 12 23.49 -6.35 -4.90
C LEU A 12 23.47 -7.75 -4.29
N ASN A 13 22.63 -8.65 -4.83
CA ASN A 13 22.52 -10.05 -4.47
C ASN A 13 22.41 -10.30 -2.94
N LEU A 14 21.58 -9.50 -2.27
CA LEU A 14 21.32 -9.61 -0.83
C LEU A 14 20.14 -10.55 -0.60
N THR A 15 20.35 -11.70 0.04
CA THR A 15 19.28 -12.66 0.33
C THR A 15 18.26 -12.09 1.33
N GLY A 16 16.97 -12.32 1.07
CA GLY A 16 15.86 -11.98 1.98
C GLY A 16 15.45 -13.10 2.93
N SER A 17 16.17 -14.23 2.93
CA SER A 17 15.76 -15.45 3.67
C SER A 17 15.76 -15.30 5.20
N THR A 18 16.63 -14.46 5.76
CA THR A 18 16.77 -14.25 7.21
C THR A 18 16.68 -12.78 7.63
N GLN A 19 16.44 -11.88 6.68
CA GLN A 19 16.46 -10.44 6.90
C GLN A 19 15.52 -9.72 5.94
N LEU A 20 14.93 -8.62 6.39
CA LEU A 20 14.21 -7.70 5.51
C LEU A 20 15.19 -6.72 4.88
N ASN A 21 15.41 -6.85 3.57
CA ASN A 21 16.24 -5.90 2.83
C ASN A 21 15.42 -4.65 2.48
N ILE A 22 15.95 -3.47 2.80
CA ILE A 22 15.37 -2.18 2.43
C ILE A 22 16.41 -1.42 1.60
N PHE A 23 16.09 -1.18 0.34
CA PHE A 23 16.95 -0.52 -0.64
C PHE A 23 16.53 0.94 -0.79
N PHE A 24 17.50 1.85 -0.85
CA PHE A 24 17.25 3.26 -1.09
C PHE A 24 17.69 3.64 -2.50
N ALA A 25 16.74 4.02 -3.35
CA ALA A 25 17.02 4.36 -4.75
C ALA A 25 16.13 5.51 -5.22
N ASN A 26 16.72 6.47 -5.94
CA ASN A 26 15.94 7.50 -6.61
C ASN A 26 15.22 6.91 -7.82
N SER A 27 13.90 7.08 -7.88
CA SER A 27 13.09 6.71 -9.04
C SER A 27 12.85 7.94 -9.93
N SER A 28 12.67 7.72 -11.23
CA SER A 28 12.14 8.74 -12.14
C SER A 28 10.63 8.91 -12.00
N GLU A 29 9.95 7.99 -11.32
CA GLU A 29 8.53 8.06 -10.99
C GLU A 29 8.33 8.65 -9.59
N GLU A 30 7.16 9.26 -9.34
CA GLU A 30 6.74 9.75 -8.02
C GLU A 30 6.29 8.61 -7.09
N LEU A 31 7.08 7.53 -7.03
CA LEU A 31 6.88 6.41 -6.13
C LEU A 31 7.64 6.67 -4.82
N ALA A 32 6.92 6.65 -3.70
CA ALA A 32 7.51 6.86 -2.38
C ALA A 32 8.21 5.58 -1.86
N GLY A 33 7.61 4.43 -2.13
CA GLY A 33 8.13 3.11 -1.80
C GLY A 33 7.39 2.00 -2.54
N VAL A 34 7.96 0.80 -2.49
CA VAL A 34 7.29 -0.44 -2.91
C VAL A 34 7.84 -1.61 -2.12
N ALA A 35 6.95 -2.48 -1.66
CA ALA A 35 7.26 -3.70 -0.94
C ALA A 35 6.94 -4.96 -1.76
N THR A 36 7.69 -6.03 -1.50
CA THR A 36 7.32 -7.38 -1.93
C THR A 36 6.37 -8.01 -0.92
N TRP A 37 5.31 -8.66 -1.40
CA TRP A 37 4.29 -9.30 -0.56
C TRP A 37 4.74 -10.68 -0.05
N PRO A 38 4.21 -11.17 1.09
CA PRO A 38 4.59 -12.47 1.64
C PRO A 38 4.17 -13.66 0.76
N TRP A 39 3.19 -13.49 -0.12
CA TRP A 39 2.77 -14.53 -1.08
C TRP A 39 3.51 -14.45 -2.43
N ASP A 40 4.37 -13.45 -2.65
CA ASP A 40 5.16 -13.39 -3.87
C ASP A 40 6.25 -14.47 -3.85
N LYS A 41 6.39 -15.17 -4.98
CA LYS A 41 7.35 -16.27 -5.14
C LYS A 41 8.82 -15.88 -4.85
N GLU A 42 9.13 -14.60 -4.97
CA GLU A 42 10.48 -14.05 -4.83
C GLU A 42 10.75 -13.46 -3.43
N VAL A 43 9.79 -13.51 -2.50
CA VAL A 43 9.90 -12.77 -1.22
C VAL A 43 11.10 -13.18 -0.38
N LEU A 44 11.48 -14.47 -0.40
CA LEU A 44 12.65 -15.00 0.31
C LEU A 44 13.94 -15.03 -0.53
N THR A 45 13.88 -14.61 -1.80
CA THR A 45 15.03 -14.54 -2.70
C THR A 45 15.70 -13.16 -2.60
N HIS A 46 16.76 -12.93 -3.38
CA HIS A 46 17.40 -11.62 -3.46
C HIS A 46 16.54 -10.56 -4.18
N LEU A 47 15.46 -10.99 -4.85
CA LEU A 47 14.52 -10.10 -5.52
C LEU A 47 13.42 -9.56 -4.58
N GLY A 48 13.28 -10.10 -3.37
CA GLY A 48 12.36 -9.62 -2.34
C GLY A 48 12.77 -8.30 -1.68
N GLY A 49 12.02 -7.90 -0.64
CA GLY A 49 12.29 -6.71 0.16
C GLY A 49 11.63 -5.42 -0.33
N ILE A 50 12.01 -4.29 0.26
CA ILE A 50 11.39 -2.98 0.06
C ILE A 50 12.35 -2.07 -0.71
N VAL A 51 11.83 -1.29 -1.65
CA VAL A 51 12.57 -0.19 -2.30
C VAL A 51 11.93 1.12 -1.89
N MET A 52 12.71 2.01 -1.29
CA MET A 52 12.30 3.33 -0.81
C MET A 52 12.93 4.44 -1.65
N ASN A 53 12.14 5.48 -1.95
CA ASN A 53 12.67 6.71 -2.49
C ASN A 53 13.27 7.55 -1.35
N PRO A 54 14.57 7.90 -1.38
CA PRO A 54 15.22 8.68 -0.32
C PRO A 54 14.55 10.02 -0.01
N SER A 55 13.89 10.63 -1.00
CA SER A 55 13.17 11.90 -0.83
C SER A 55 11.93 11.77 0.06
N PHE A 56 11.44 10.54 0.27
CA PHE A 56 10.23 10.21 1.02
C PHE A 56 10.53 9.39 2.28
N TYR A 57 11.75 9.50 2.83
CA TYR A 57 12.16 8.77 4.02
C TYR A 57 12.81 9.69 5.05
N GLY A 58 12.30 9.66 6.29
CA GLY A 58 12.89 10.36 7.43
C GLY A 58 12.79 11.90 7.37
N VAL A 59 12.00 12.44 6.44
CA VAL A 59 11.75 13.87 6.28
C VAL A 59 10.36 14.24 6.81
N PRO A 60 10.12 15.51 7.20
CA PRO A 60 8.79 15.96 7.62
C PRO A 60 7.71 15.61 6.60
N GLY A 61 6.61 15.02 7.05
CA GLY A 61 5.52 14.54 6.17
C GLY A 61 5.71 13.11 5.63
N HIS A 62 6.91 12.53 5.75
CA HIS A 62 7.23 11.18 5.23
C HIS A 62 7.95 10.29 6.26
N THR A 63 7.54 10.39 7.52
CA THR A 63 8.04 9.53 8.61
C THR A 63 7.35 8.17 8.65
N HIS A 64 6.19 8.04 8.00
CA HIS A 64 5.36 6.84 7.99
C HIS A 64 5.52 5.98 6.73
N THR A 65 6.15 6.47 5.65
CA THR A 65 6.28 5.75 4.38
C THR A 65 6.92 4.37 4.56
N MET A 66 8.01 4.26 5.33
CA MET A 66 8.64 2.96 5.59
C MET A 66 7.73 2.03 6.40
N ILE A 67 6.94 2.58 7.34
CA ILE A 67 5.99 1.79 8.14
C ILE A 67 4.91 1.18 7.23
N HIS A 68 4.41 1.97 6.29
CA HIS A 68 3.48 1.55 5.25
C HIS A 68 4.03 0.38 4.42
N GLU A 69 5.23 0.53 3.85
CA GLU A 69 5.84 -0.53 3.04
C GLU A 69 6.15 -1.80 3.86
N ILE A 70 6.54 -1.66 5.13
CA ILE A 70 6.69 -2.82 6.03
C ILE A 70 5.35 -3.51 6.23
N GLY A 71 4.25 -2.75 6.35
CA GLY A 71 2.90 -3.30 6.42
C GLY A 71 2.57 -4.22 5.24
N HIS A 72 2.90 -3.81 4.01
CA HIS A 72 2.76 -4.66 2.83
C HIS A 72 3.63 -5.92 2.89
N SER A 73 4.90 -5.80 3.32
CA SER A 73 5.75 -6.99 3.53
C SER A 73 5.21 -7.95 4.60
N LEU A 74 4.40 -7.45 5.53
CA LEU A 74 3.68 -8.25 6.53
C LEU A 74 2.29 -8.73 6.06
N GLY A 75 1.90 -8.42 4.82
CA GLY A 75 0.65 -8.89 4.21
C GLY A 75 -0.55 -7.97 4.39
N LEU A 76 -0.37 -6.72 4.82
CA LEU A 76 -1.46 -5.76 4.97
C LEU A 76 -1.79 -5.06 3.66
N TYR A 77 -3.05 -5.13 3.24
CA TYR A 77 -3.56 -4.34 2.12
C TYR A 77 -3.77 -2.87 2.50
N HIS A 78 -3.93 -2.03 1.48
CA HIS A 78 -4.44 -0.69 1.68
C HIS A 78 -5.85 -0.73 2.27
N VAL A 79 -6.17 0.17 3.20
CA VAL A 79 -7.51 0.30 3.78
C VAL A 79 -8.59 0.65 2.76
N PHE A 80 -8.20 1.11 1.57
CA PHE A 80 -9.10 1.44 0.46
C PHE A 80 -9.17 0.36 -0.62
N ARG A 81 -8.61 -0.83 -0.35
CA ARG A 81 -8.55 -1.97 -1.28
C ARG A 81 -9.94 -2.32 -1.83
N GLY A 82 -10.94 -2.36 -0.96
CA GLY A 82 -12.32 -2.78 -1.28
C GLY A 82 -13.17 -1.76 -2.03
N ILE A 83 -12.67 -0.54 -2.24
CA ILE A 83 -13.41 0.52 -2.94
C ILE A 83 -12.62 1.06 -4.12
N SER A 84 -11.34 1.41 -3.92
CA SER A 84 -10.54 2.10 -4.93
C SER A 84 -9.55 1.22 -5.67
N GLU A 85 -9.37 -0.03 -5.26
CA GLU A 85 -8.48 -0.99 -5.93
C GLU A 85 -9.20 -2.23 -6.46
N ILE A 86 -10.52 -2.17 -6.57
CA ILE A 86 -11.36 -3.16 -7.24
C ILE A 86 -11.47 -2.84 -8.74
N GLN A 87 -11.82 -3.83 -9.56
CA GLN A 87 -11.95 -3.61 -11.01
C GLN A 87 -13.24 -2.88 -11.39
N SER A 88 -14.30 -3.09 -10.62
CA SER A 88 -15.62 -2.48 -10.83
C SER A 88 -16.47 -2.56 -9.57
N CYS A 89 -17.57 -1.82 -9.50
CA CYS A 89 -18.50 -1.87 -8.37
C CYS A 89 -19.34 -3.16 -8.27
N SER A 90 -19.18 -4.09 -9.22
CA SER A 90 -19.72 -5.45 -9.14
C SER A 90 -18.65 -6.49 -8.80
N ASP A 91 -17.44 -6.05 -8.44
CA ASP A 91 -16.36 -6.92 -8.01
C ASP A 91 -16.77 -7.63 -6.70
N PRO A 92 -16.65 -8.97 -6.60
CA PRO A 92 -16.98 -9.70 -5.38
C PRO A 92 -16.12 -9.28 -4.18
N CYS A 93 -14.96 -8.66 -4.41
CA CYS A 93 -14.09 -8.14 -3.37
C CYS A 93 -14.50 -6.74 -2.89
N MET A 94 -15.56 -6.13 -3.47
CA MET A 94 -16.07 -4.84 -3.02
C MET A 94 -16.46 -4.91 -1.55
N GLU A 95 -15.99 -3.94 -0.77
CA GLU A 95 -16.21 -3.92 0.67
C GLU A 95 -17.27 -2.89 1.03
N THR A 96 -18.43 -3.35 1.50
CA THR A 96 -19.51 -2.46 1.96
C THR A 96 -19.51 -2.24 3.46
N ASP A 97 -18.97 -3.21 4.17
CA ASP A 97 -18.87 -3.28 5.62
C ASP A 97 -17.54 -3.96 5.96
N PRO A 98 -16.87 -3.57 7.06
CA PRO A 98 -15.57 -4.12 7.44
C PRO A 98 -15.64 -5.64 7.58
N SER A 99 -14.73 -6.38 6.93
CA SER A 99 -14.84 -7.83 6.78
C SER A 99 -13.48 -8.54 6.79
N PHE A 100 -13.50 -9.87 6.99
CA PHE A 100 -12.34 -10.73 6.76
C PHE A 100 -12.34 -11.39 5.37
N GLU A 101 -13.36 -11.12 4.56
CA GLU A 101 -13.58 -11.78 3.26
C GLU A 101 -13.49 -10.81 2.07
N THR A 102 -13.70 -9.51 2.30
CA THR A 102 -13.70 -8.46 1.28
C THR A 102 -12.76 -7.33 1.69
N GLY A 103 -12.43 -6.46 0.73
CA GLY A 103 -11.59 -5.28 0.98
C GLY A 103 -10.18 -5.60 1.43
N ASP A 104 -9.75 -4.96 2.53
CA ASP A 104 -8.41 -5.14 3.10
C ASP A 104 -8.29 -6.39 3.99
N LEU A 105 -9.40 -7.13 4.14
CA LEU A 105 -9.52 -8.33 4.98
C LEU A 105 -9.32 -8.06 6.47
N CYS A 106 -9.65 -6.86 6.94
CA CYS A 106 -9.55 -6.47 8.35
C CYS A 106 -10.89 -5.95 8.89
N ARG A 107 -11.55 -6.73 9.75
CA ARG A 107 -12.90 -6.41 10.25
C ARG A 107 -12.97 -5.20 11.19
N ASP A 108 -11.86 -4.56 11.53
CA ASP A 108 -11.83 -3.35 12.37
C ASP A 108 -11.37 -2.08 11.61
N THR A 109 -11.18 -2.16 10.30
CA THR A 109 -10.95 -1.02 9.40
C THR A 109 -12.19 -0.77 8.56
N ASN A 110 -12.84 0.39 8.75
CA ASN A 110 -14.02 0.72 7.96
C ASN A 110 -13.66 0.93 6.48
N PRO A 111 -14.52 0.53 5.54
CA PRO A 111 -14.32 0.75 4.11
C PRO A 111 -14.11 2.23 3.82
N ALA A 112 -13.14 2.55 2.96
CA ALA A 112 -12.84 3.92 2.57
C ALA A 112 -12.40 3.98 1.10
N PRO A 113 -12.66 5.09 0.39
CA PRO A 113 -12.03 5.36 -0.88
C PRO A 113 -10.58 5.81 -0.66
N LYS A 114 -9.76 5.76 -1.70
CA LYS A 114 -8.41 6.30 -1.70
C LYS A 114 -8.47 7.82 -1.53
N HIS A 115 -7.91 8.33 -0.43
CA HIS A 115 -7.77 9.77 -0.19
C HIS A 115 -6.46 10.09 0.55
N LYS A 116 -6.04 11.36 0.51
CA LYS A 116 -4.81 11.87 1.15
C LYS A 116 -5.07 12.84 2.30
N MET A 117 -6.32 12.97 2.71
CA MET A 117 -6.72 13.92 3.76
C MET A 117 -6.79 13.22 5.11
N CYS A 118 -6.32 13.88 6.17
CA CYS A 118 -6.47 13.43 7.55
C CYS A 118 -7.89 13.71 8.06
N GLY A 119 -8.84 12.90 7.60
CA GLY A 119 -10.26 12.98 7.95
C GLY A 119 -11.12 12.13 7.02
N ASP A 120 -12.37 11.92 7.42
CA ASP A 120 -13.35 11.24 6.57
C ASP A 120 -13.46 11.94 5.20
N PRO A 121 -13.43 11.19 4.09
CA PRO A 121 -13.52 11.78 2.77
C PRO A 121 -14.90 12.41 2.58
N GLY A 122 -14.92 13.55 1.88
CA GLY A 122 -16.17 14.19 1.49
C GLY A 122 -17.04 13.28 0.61
N PRO A 123 -18.30 13.67 0.36
CA PRO A 123 -19.21 12.89 -0.49
C PRO A 123 -18.56 12.64 -1.85
N GLY A 124 -18.41 11.37 -2.21
CA GLY A 124 -17.72 10.96 -3.42
C GLY A 124 -18.51 11.27 -4.69
N SER A 125 -17.81 11.36 -5.83
CA SER A 125 -18.43 11.16 -7.14
C SER A 125 -18.92 9.71 -7.21
N GLY A 126 -20.24 9.50 -7.28
CA GLY A 126 -20.87 8.20 -7.04
C GLY A 126 -20.33 7.00 -7.85
N ASN A 127 -19.68 7.23 -9.01
CA ASN A 127 -19.05 6.16 -9.78
C ASN A 127 -17.73 5.66 -9.17
N ASP A 128 -16.91 6.54 -8.60
CA ASP A 128 -15.59 6.19 -8.03
C ASP A 128 -15.71 5.60 -6.61
N THR A 129 -16.92 5.67 -6.07
CA THR A 129 -17.27 5.26 -4.71
C THR A 129 -18.38 4.23 -4.72
N CYS A 130 -18.68 3.59 -5.86
CA CYS A 130 -19.64 2.48 -5.93
C CYS A 130 -21.01 2.73 -5.28
N GLY A 131 -21.50 3.97 -5.39
CA GLY A 131 -22.78 4.38 -4.82
C GLY A 131 -22.75 4.75 -3.33
N PHE A 132 -21.59 4.66 -2.66
CA PHE A 132 -21.42 5.17 -1.29
C PHE A 132 -21.50 6.69 -1.29
N GLN A 133 -22.52 7.23 -0.62
CA GLN A 133 -22.72 8.68 -0.54
C GLN A 133 -21.88 9.34 0.55
N THR A 134 -21.54 8.60 1.60
CA THR A 134 -20.77 9.09 2.75
C THR A 134 -19.94 7.97 3.35
N PHE A 135 -18.70 8.27 3.67
CA PHE A 135 -17.84 7.41 4.49
C PHE A 135 -17.64 8.08 5.84
N VAL A 136 -17.74 7.32 6.92
CA VAL A 136 -17.71 7.84 8.29
C VAL A 136 -16.79 6.99 9.14
N ASN A 137 -15.98 7.61 10.00
CA ASN A 137 -14.97 6.94 10.81
C ASN A 137 -14.02 6.08 9.95
N THR A 138 -13.55 6.62 8.82
CA THR A 138 -12.58 5.91 7.98
C THR A 138 -11.24 5.78 8.72
N PRO A 139 -10.47 4.73 8.44
CA PRO A 139 -9.18 4.49 9.08
C PRO A 139 -8.08 5.40 8.49
N PHE A 140 -8.33 6.71 8.33
CA PHE A 140 -7.38 7.63 7.70
C PHE A 140 -6.06 7.77 8.47
N ASN A 141 -6.07 7.56 9.79
CA ASN A 141 -4.85 7.54 10.62
C ASN A 141 -4.10 6.20 10.59
N ASN A 142 -4.63 5.18 9.89
CA ASN A 142 -3.95 3.89 9.74
C ASN A 142 -2.76 4.06 8.79
N TYR A 143 -1.64 3.39 9.09
CA TYR A 143 -0.44 3.46 8.25
C TYR A 143 -0.66 2.92 6.83
N MET A 144 -1.68 2.09 6.60
CA MET A 144 -2.06 1.60 5.26
C MET A 144 -3.00 2.53 4.50
N SER A 145 -3.30 3.71 5.06
CA SER A 145 -3.90 4.87 4.37
C SER A 145 -2.83 5.69 3.63
N TYR A 146 -3.26 6.62 2.78
CA TYR A 146 -2.42 7.62 2.11
C TYR A 146 -2.57 9.04 2.67
N ALA A 147 -3.27 9.17 3.81
CA ALA A 147 -3.51 10.45 4.48
C ALA A 147 -2.30 10.98 5.28
#